data_AF-A0A8J5JZ63-F1
#
_entry.id   AF-A0A8J5JZ63-F1
#
_cell.length_a   1.000
_cell.length_b   1.000
_cell.length_c   1.000
_cell.angle_alpha   90.00
_cell.angle_beta   90.00
_cell.angle_gamma   90.00
#
_symmetry.space_group_name_H-M   'P 1'
#
loop_
_entity.id
_entity.type
_entity.pdbx_description
1 polymer ?
#
loop_
_entity_poly.entity_id
_entity_poly.type
_entity_poly.pdbx_seq_one_letter_code
_entity_poly.pdbx_strand_id
1 'polypeptide(L)'
;MKNVSIDSIVMDFAKSSLHEHIIHIKICELDSACDLKHIDIAMVQPEYHVYHLECYGPGIEELGEGEEDIPAATHWMLPSTEFEDMWENLIYDTPIKEQLLKFVRTTLLFSDKGMNKNIISWNKVILLHGPPGTGKTSLCRALSQKLSIRLDSRYKYAQLVEINSHSLFSKWFSESGKLVQKMFTKITELAGDPQSLVIVLIDEVESLTRARESSLNGADPSDAVRVVNAVLTQLDQVNKYPNVLIVTTSNISGTIDLAFVDRADIKQYIGLPSRAAIYQIYYSCINEMKRVSFLYFIF
;
A
#
# COMPACT_ATOMS: atom_id res chain seq x y z
N MET A 1 17.70 4.06 -28.50
CA MET A 1 16.96 5.34 -28.34
C MET A 1 17.88 6.31 -27.62
N LYS A 2 18.07 7.54 -28.12
CA LYS A 2 19.01 8.50 -27.49
C LYS A 2 18.33 9.41 -26.47
N ASN A 3 17.07 9.81 -26.68
CA ASN A 3 16.28 10.57 -25.71
C ASN A 3 14.95 9.86 -25.45
N VAL A 4 14.58 9.69 -24.19
CA VAL A 4 13.30 9.09 -23.82
C VAL A 4 12.58 9.93 -22.78
N SER A 5 11.24 9.97 -22.88
CA SER A 5 10.39 10.70 -21.94
C SER A 5 10.18 9.88 -20.67
N ILE A 6 10.21 10.55 -19.51
CA ILE A 6 9.65 9.99 -18.28
C ILE A 6 8.16 9.74 -18.51
N ASP A 7 7.63 8.68 -17.91
CA ASP A 7 6.26 8.14 -18.07
C ASP A 7 5.92 7.63 -19.48
N SER A 8 6.92 7.39 -20.32
CA SER A 8 6.69 6.76 -21.62
C SER A 8 6.57 5.24 -21.51
N ILE A 9 5.70 4.69 -22.37
CA ILE A 9 5.50 3.26 -22.54
C ILE A 9 6.03 2.87 -23.91
N VAL A 10 6.96 1.93 -23.95
CA VAL A 10 7.49 1.35 -25.18
C VAL A 10 6.86 -0.02 -25.39
N MET A 11 6.11 -0.18 -26.48
CA MET A 11 5.53 -1.47 -26.89
C MET A 11 6.19 -2.03 -28.15
N ASP A 12 6.79 -1.18 -28.98
CA ASP A 12 7.44 -1.60 -30.22
C ASP A 12 8.93 -1.92 -29.99
N PHE A 13 9.25 -3.21 -29.98
CA PHE A 13 10.62 -3.71 -29.86
C PHE A 13 11.22 -4.10 -31.22
N ALA A 14 12.37 -3.53 -31.59
CA ALA A 14 13.06 -3.89 -32.84
C ALA A 14 13.53 -5.36 -32.90
N LYS A 15 13.60 -6.04 -31.75
CA LYS A 15 13.97 -7.47 -31.64
C LYS A 15 12.72 -8.32 -31.48
N SER A 16 12.51 -9.27 -32.38
CA SER A 16 11.37 -10.19 -32.37
C SER A 16 11.30 -11.05 -31.09
N SER A 17 12.45 -11.45 -30.52
CA SER A 17 12.49 -12.27 -29.31
C SER A 17 11.93 -11.58 -28.06
N LEU A 18 11.87 -10.24 -28.05
CA LEU A 18 11.30 -9.48 -26.94
C LEU A 18 9.77 -9.43 -27.00
N HIS A 19 9.18 -9.48 -28.20
CA HIS A 19 7.71 -9.50 -28.36
C HIS A 19 7.07 -10.75 -27.75
N GLU A 20 7.80 -11.87 -27.72
CA GLU A 20 7.31 -13.13 -27.18
C GLU A 20 7.23 -13.13 -25.64
N HIS A 21 8.00 -12.28 -24.96
CA HIS A 21 8.19 -12.34 -23.51
C HIS A 21 7.88 -11.02 -22.78
N ILE A 22 7.81 -9.89 -23.48
CA ILE A 22 7.62 -8.57 -22.89
C ILE A 22 6.38 -7.93 -23.50
N ILE A 23 5.41 -7.58 -22.65
CA ILE A 23 4.20 -6.88 -23.07
C ILE A 23 4.52 -5.41 -23.37
N HIS A 24 5.19 -4.73 -22.44
CA HIS A 24 5.58 -3.33 -22.58
C HIS A 24 6.73 -2.97 -21.62
N ILE A 25 7.45 -1.88 -21.89
CA ILE A 25 8.48 -1.32 -21.00
C ILE A 25 8.02 0.08 -20.57
N LYS A 26 7.88 0.32 -19.27
CA LYS A 26 7.57 1.63 -18.69
C LYS A 26 8.83 2.30 -18.15
N ILE A 27 9.00 3.58 -18.45
CA ILE A 27 10.10 4.41 -17.92
C ILE A 27 9.51 5.33 -16.87
N CYS A 28 9.68 4.99 -15.60
CA CYS A 28 8.88 5.60 -14.52
C CYS A 28 9.57 6.73 -13.76
N GLU A 29 10.86 6.61 -13.43
CA GLU A 29 11.47 7.46 -12.41
C GLU A 29 12.91 7.84 -12.74
N LEU A 30 13.31 9.01 -12.24
CA LEU A 30 14.68 9.51 -12.28
C LEU A 30 15.07 9.95 -10.86
N ASP A 31 16.14 9.38 -10.33
CA ASP A 31 16.57 9.61 -8.94
C ASP A 31 17.21 11.00 -8.71
N SER A 32 17.44 11.77 -9.78
CA SER A 32 18.00 13.13 -9.73
C SER A 32 16.93 14.21 -9.65
N ALA A 33 17.18 15.27 -8.88
CA ALA A 33 16.32 16.46 -8.70
C ALA A 33 16.10 17.33 -9.96
N CYS A 34 16.31 16.75 -11.14
CA CYS A 34 16.16 17.42 -12.42
C CYS A 34 14.77 17.12 -12.98
N ASP A 35 13.91 18.14 -13.12
CA ASP A 35 12.62 18.10 -13.81
C ASP A 35 12.76 17.97 -15.34
N LEU A 36 13.67 17.10 -15.79
CA LEU A 36 13.92 16.88 -17.20
C LEU A 36 12.88 15.90 -17.73
N LYS A 37 11.95 16.41 -18.54
CA LYS A 37 10.97 15.59 -19.27
C LYS A 37 11.61 14.61 -20.25
N HIS A 38 12.84 14.87 -20.68
CA HIS A 38 13.59 14.01 -21.58
C HIS A 38 14.95 13.68 -20.98
N ILE A 39 15.29 12.40 -20.97
CA ILE A 39 16.55 11.88 -20.45
C ILE A 39 17.33 11.27 -21.60
N ASP A 40 18.62 11.63 -21.69
CA ASP A 40 19.57 10.87 -22.51
C ASP A 40 19.95 9.59 -21.77
N ILE A 41 19.56 8.44 -22.33
CA ILE A 41 19.82 7.12 -21.72
C ILE A 41 21.34 6.90 -21.54
N ALA A 42 22.18 7.48 -22.38
CA ALA A 42 23.63 7.31 -22.28
C ALA A 42 24.24 8.01 -21.05
N MET A 43 23.50 8.96 -20.43
CA MET A 43 23.97 9.73 -19.28
C MET A 43 23.48 9.18 -17.94
N VAL A 44 22.70 8.11 -17.94
CA VAL A 44 22.10 7.52 -16.73
C VAL A 44 22.46 6.05 -16.61
N GLN A 45 22.54 5.55 -15.38
CA GLN A 45 22.66 4.11 -15.12
C GLN A 45 21.25 3.52 -14.99
N PRO A 46 20.77 2.74 -15.98
CA PRO A 46 19.41 2.20 -15.91
C PRO A 46 19.33 1.07 -14.89
N GLU A 47 18.30 1.13 -14.03
CA GLU A 47 17.87 0.03 -13.17
C GLU A 47 16.65 -0.64 -13.82
N TYR A 48 16.74 -1.94 -14.05
CA TYR A 48 15.68 -2.71 -14.70
C TYR A 48 15.01 -3.62 -13.67
N HIS A 49 13.69 -3.55 -13.59
CA HIS A 49 12.87 -4.46 -12.79
C HIS A 49 11.95 -5.21 -13.75
N VAL A 50 12.06 -6.54 -13.77
CA VAL A 50 11.26 -7.40 -14.64
C VAL A 50 10.32 -8.20 -13.75
N TYR A 51 9.02 -8.07 -13.99
CA TYR A 51 8.00 -8.71 -13.17
C TYR A 51 6.90 -9.32 -14.03
N HIS A 52 6.19 -10.28 -13.43
CA HIS A 52 4.97 -10.85 -13.98
C HIS A 52 3.80 -10.42 -13.09
N LEU A 53 2.66 -10.14 -13.72
CA LEU A 53 1.45 -9.77 -13.00
C LEU A 53 0.67 -11.03 -12.63
N GLU A 54 0.34 -11.16 -11.37
CA GLU A 54 -0.57 -12.17 -10.86
C GLU A 54 -2.01 -11.82 -11.24
N CYS A 55 -2.68 -12.75 -11.92
CA CYS A 55 -4.04 -12.58 -12.44
C CYS A 55 -5.11 -13.16 -11.50
N TYR A 56 -4.68 -13.86 -10.44
CA TYR A 56 -5.59 -14.37 -9.43
C TYR A 56 -6.09 -13.19 -8.58
N GLY A 57 -7.41 -13.04 -8.50
CA GLY A 57 -8.05 -12.02 -7.65
C GLY A 57 -7.76 -12.25 -6.16
N PRO A 58 -8.29 -11.41 -5.27
CA PRO A 58 -8.01 -11.51 -3.84
C PRO A 58 -8.35 -12.90 -3.29
N GLY A 59 -7.39 -13.50 -2.60
CA GLY A 59 -7.69 -14.56 -1.65
C GLY A 59 -8.47 -13.95 -0.50
N ILE A 60 -9.61 -14.54 -0.16
CA ILE A 60 -10.35 -14.16 1.03
C ILE A 60 -9.82 -15.03 2.17
N GLU A 61 -9.17 -14.43 3.16
CA GLU A 61 -8.83 -15.16 4.37
C GLU A 61 -10.10 -15.30 5.22
N GLU A 62 -10.74 -16.46 5.07
CA GLU A 62 -11.85 -16.88 5.91
C GLU A 62 -11.32 -17.30 7.28
N LEU A 63 -11.97 -16.81 8.34
CA LEU A 63 -11.69 -17.20 9.71
C LEU A 63 -12.96 -17.85 10.29
N GLY A 64 -12.90 -19.16 10.45
CA GLY A 64 -13.97 -20.01 10.99
C GLY A 64 -13.48 -21.45 11.15
N GLU A 65 -14.19 -22.23 11.96
CA GLU A 65 -14.16 -23.70 11.92
C GLU A 65 -15.61 -24.15 11.69
N GLY A 66 -16.02 -24.43 10.44
CA GLY A 66 -17.38 -24.88 10.11
C GLY A 66 -18.09 -23.99 9.07
N GLU A 67 -19.44 -24.00 9.07
CA GLU A 67 -20.31 -23.36 8.05
C GLU A 67 -20.39 -21.82 8.10
N GLU A 68 -19.72 -21.16 9.05
CA GLU A 68 -19.66 -19.70 9.15
C GLU A 68 -18.24 -19.19 8.86
N ASP A 69 -17.83 -19.29 7.60
CA ASP A 69 -16.61 -18.66 7.10
C ASP A 69 -16.80 -17.14 7.09
N ILE A 70 -16.20 -16.44 8.07
CA ILE A 70 -16.26 -14.99 8.13
C ILE A 70 -15.03 -14.43 7.40
N PRO A 71 -15.21 -13.67 6.30
CA PRO A 71 -14.11 -13.01 5.62
C PRO A 71 -13.53 -11.93 6.54
N ALA A 72 -12.28 -12.10 6.92
CA ALA A 72 -11.60 -11.29 7.93
C ALA A 72 -10.65 -10.26 7.32
N ALA A 73 -9.95 -10.70 6.28
CA ALA A 73 -8.96 -9.93 5.56
C ALA A 73 -8.98 -10.34 4.09
N THR A 74 -8.63 -9.40 3.23
CA THR A 74 -8.41 -9.64 1.81
C THR A 74 -6.92 -9.72 1.56
N HIS A 75 -6.49 -10.73 0.81
CA HIS A 75 -5.10 -11.06 0.58
C HIS A 75 -4.78 -11.04 -0.91
N TRP A 76 -3.68 -10.39 -1.31
CA TRP A 76 -3.19 -10.38 -2.69
C TRP A 76 -1.73 -10.79 -2.76
N MET A 77 -1.41 -11.55 -3.80
CA MET A 77 -0.05 -11.73 -4.28
C MET A 77 0.33 -10.54 -5.17
N LEU A 78 1.54 -10.02 -5.00
CA LEU A 78 2.04 -8.87 -5.73
C LEU A 78 3.30 -9.24 -6.53
N PRO A 79 3.48 -8.66 -7.74
CA PRO A 79 2.62 -7.64 -8.37
C PRO A 79 1.29 -8.19 -8.93
N SER A 80 0.16 -7.51 -8.70
CA SER A 80 -1.18 -7.94 -9.15
C SER A 80 -1.67 -7.11 -10.34
N THR A 81 -2.45 -7.71 -11.24
CA THR A 81 -3.16 -7.01 -12.32
C THR A 81 -4.16 -5.96 -11.81
N GLU A 82 -4.76 -6.17 -10.63
CA GLU A 82 -5.75 -5.24 -10.05
C GLU A 82 -5.17 -3.88 -9.69
N PHE A 83 -3.86 -3.82 -9.42
CA PHE A 83 -3.16 -2.61 -9.01
C PHE A 83 -2.26 -2.04 -10.12
N GLU A 84 -2.31 -2.62 -11.32
CA GLU A 84 -1.62 -2.07 -12.48
C GLU A 84 -2.10 -0.63 -12.76
N ASP A 85 -1.16 0.26 -13.07
CA ASP A 85 -1.37 1.68 -13.36
C ASP A 85 -1.99 2.53 -12.23
N MET A 86 -2.29 1.94 -11.08
CA MET A 86 -2.85 2.66 -9.94
C MET A 86 -1.87 3.73 -9.43
N TRP A 87 -0.57 3.46 -9.47
CA TRP A 87 0.47 4.40 -9.03
C TRP A 87 0.51 5.65 -9.89
N GLU A 88 0.47 5.48 -11.20
CA GLU A 88 0.57 6.54 -12.21
C GLU A 88 -0.72 7.40 -12.22
N ASN A 89 -1.88 6.76 -12.03
CA ASN A 89 -3.19 7.43 -12.05
C ASN A 89 -3.52 8.23 -10.78
N LEU A 90 -2.82 7.97 -9.67
CA LEU A 90 -2.95 8.78 -8.46
C LEU A 90 -2.14 10.07 -8.57
N ILE A 91 -2.85 11.20 -8.67
CA ILE A 91 -2.26 12.52 -8.87
C ILE A 91 -2.35 13.32 -7.57
N TYR A 92 -1.19 13.76 -7.09
CA TYR A 92 -1.05 14.59 -5.89
C TYR A 92 -0.23 15.84 -6.23
N ASP A 93 -0.51 16.94 -5.53
CA ASP A 93 0.18 18.22 -5.73
C ASP A 93 1.63 18.22 -5.21
N THR A 94 1.93 17.32 -4.29
CA THR A 94 3.25 17.17 -3.67
C THR A 94 3.89 15.86 -4.14
N PRO A 95 5.24 15.74 -4.13
CA PRO A 95 5.97 14.54 -4.49
C PRO A 95 5.87 13.43 -3.43
N ILE A 96 4.69 13.29 -2.84
CA ILE A 96 4.38 12.38 -1.75
C ILE A 96 4.63 10.92 -2.12
N LYS A 97 4.34 10.54 -3.36
CA LYS A 97 4.55 9.19 -3.88
C LYS A 97 6.03 8.81 -3.80
N GLU A 98 6.90 9.65 -4.37
CA GLU A 98 8.36 9.45 -4.34
C GLU A 98 8.92 9.49 -2.92
N GLN A 99 8.45 10.43 -2.09
CA GLN A 99 8.86 10.55 -0.69
C GLN A 99 8.52 9.28 0.11
N LEU A 100 7.29 8.76 -0.02
CA LEU A 100 6.87 7.52 0.63
C LEU A 100 7.68 6.33 0.13
N LEU A 101 7.87 6.19 -1.18
CA LEU A 101 8.65 5.09 -1.76
C LEU A 101 10.10 5.09 -1.26
N LYS A 102 10.75 6.26 -1.28
CA LYS A 102 12.13 6.43 -0.80
C LYS A 102 12.24 6.15 0.68
N PHE A 103 11.28 6.62 1.47
CA PHE A 103 11.23 6.33 2.90
C PHE A 103 11.14 4.83 3.15
N VAL A 104 10.16 4.14 2.55
CA VAL A 104 9.98 2.70 2.77
C VAL A 104 11.21 1.91 2.34
N ARG A 105 11.80 2.22 1.18
CA ARG A 105 13.04 1.59 0.73
C ARG A 105 14.16 1.73 1.77
N THR A 106 14.32 2.93 2.32
CA THR A 106 15.34 3.21 3.36
C THR A 106 15.05 2.45 4.65
N THR A 107 13.79 2.44 5.09
CA THR A 107 13.34 1.76 6.31
C THR A 107 13.52 0.24 6.20
N LEU A 108 13.19 -0.36 5.06
CA LEU A 108 13.43 -1.79 4.82
C LEU A 108 14.93 -2.11 4.69
N LEU A 109 15.74 -1.19 4.17
CA LEU A 109 17.20 -1.34 4.16
C LEU A 109 17.78 -1.33 5.58
N PHE A 110 17.30 -0.45 6.48
CA PHE A 110 17.71 -0.47 7.89
C PHE A 110 17.37 -1.79 8.57
N SER A 111 16.19 -2.34 8.24
CA SER A 111 15.75 -3.66 8.67
C SER A 111 16.72 -4.77 8.26
N ASP A 112 17.07 -4.81 6.97
CA ASP A 112 17.91 -5.84 6.39
C ASP A 112 19.35 -5.79 6.91
N LYS A 113 19.85 -4.58 7.22
CA LYS A 113 21.16 -4.38 7.86
C LYS A 113 21.17 -4.67 9.37
N GLY A 114 20.03 -5.00 9.97
CA GLY A 114 19.94 -5.29 11.40
C GLY A 114 20.26 -4.06 12.26
N MET A 115 19.91 -2.85 11.80
CA MET A 115 20.17 -1.61 12.53
C MET A 115 19.52 -1.66 13.92
N ASN A 116 20.28 -1.26 14.95
CA ASN A 116 19.83 -1.32 16.32
C ASN A 116 18.70 -0.30 16.58
N LYS A 117 17.47 -0.81 16.75
CA LYS A 117 16.25 -0.04 17.02
C LYS A 117 16.34 0.84 18.29
N ASN A 118 17.17 0.47 19.25
CA ASN A 118 17.34 1.24 20.50
C ASN A 118 18.21 2.49 20.30
N ILE A 119 18.98 2.56 19.22
CA ILE A 119 19.83 3.72 18.89
C ILE A 119 19.12 4.59 17.86
N ILE A 120 18.59 3.97 16.81
CA ILE A 120 17.82 4.64 15.77
C ILE A 120 16.41 4.07 15.88
N SER A 121 15.44 4.88 16.28
CA SER A 121 14.05 4.46 16.34
C SER A 121 13.45 4.41 14.94
N TRP A 122 12.96 3.24 14.54
CA TRP A 122 12.20 3.04 13.32
C TRP A 122 11.24 1.86 13.49
N ASN A 123 9.98 2.09 13.18
CA ASN A 123 8.84 1.23 13.48
C ASN A 123 8.21 0.61 12.23
N LYS A 124 8.64 0.92 11.00
CA LYS A 124 8.03 0.39 9.75
C LYS A 124 6.50 0.57 9.69
N VAL A 125 6.00 1.63 10.32
CA VAL A 125 4.57 1.95 10.35
C VAL A 125 4.37 3.27 9.64
N ILE A 126 3.49 3.27 8.65
CA ILE A 126 3.05 4.47 7.92
C ILE A 126 1.59 4.75 8.27
N LEU A 127 1.28 6.01 8.52
CA LEU A 127 -0.08 6.50 8.73
C LEU A 127 -0.39 7.57 7.68
N LEU A 128 -1.32 7.25 6.78
CA LEU A 128 -1.90 8.19 5.84
C LEU A 128 -3.21 8.73 6.42
N HIS A 129 -3.38 10.04 6.52
CA HIS A 129 -4.61 10.60 7.09
C HIS A 129 -5.14 11.80 6.32
N GLY A 130 -6.44 12.05 6.39
CA GLY A 130 -7.09 13.18 5.71
C GLY A 130 -8.50 12.86 5.25
N PRO A 131 -9.21 13.79 4.61
CA PRO A 131 -10.62 13.63 4.25
C PRO A 131 -10.92 12.33 3.46
N PRO A 132 -12.12 11.75 3.57
CA PRO A 132 -12.51 10.60 2.77
C PRO A 132 -12.50 10.94 1.27
N GLY A 133 -12.22 9.94 0.43
CA GLY A 133 -12.18 10.11 -1.03
C GLY A 133 -10.89 10.73 -1.60
N THR A 134 -9.85 10.95 -0.79
CA THR A 134 -8.55 11.47 -1.25
C THR A 134 -7.57 10.39 -1.76
N GLY A 135 -8.05 9.15 -1.91
CA GLY A 135 -7.26 8.05 -2.47
C GLY A 135 -6.23 7.41 -1.51
N LYS A 136 -6.39 7.54 -0.19
CA LYS A 136 -5.46 6.97 0.80
C LYS A 136 -5.27 5.45 0.65
N THR A 137 -6.36 4.69 0.62
CA THR A 137 -6.35 3.23 0.47
C THR A 137 -5.74 2.83 -0.89
N SER A 138 -6.12 3.53 -1.96
CA SER A 138 -5.53 3.34 -3.29
C SER A 138 -4.03 3.63 -3.30
N LEU A 139 -3.56 4.67 -2.60
CA LEU A 139 -2.14 4.98 -2.48
C LEU A 139 -1.39 3.88 -1.73
N CYS A 140 -1.98 3.27 -0.70
CA CYS A 140 -1.38 2.12 -0.01
C CYS A 140 -1.23 0.91 -0.94
N ARG A 141 -2.28 0.58 -1.71
CA ARG A 141 -2.26 -0.53 -2.68
C ARG A 141 -1.24 -0.27 -3.80
N ALA A 142 -1.24 0.94 -4.35
CA ALA A 142 -0.28 1.36 -5.37
C ALA A 142 1.17 1.36 -4.85
N LEU A 143 1.40 1.83 -3.61
CA LEU A 143 2.71 1.78 -2.97
C LEU A 143 3.16 0.33 -2.78
N SER A 144 2.25 -0.56 -2.40
CA SER A 144 2.53 -1.99 -2.24
C SER A 144 2.96 -2.64 -3.55
N GLN A 145 2.23 -2.36 -4.64
CA GLN A 145 2.58 -2.77 -5.99
C GLN A 145 3.94 -2.20 -6.42
N LYS A 146 4.21 -0.91 -6.15
CA LYS A 146 5.48 -0.30 -6.52
C LYS A 146 6.65 -0.92 -5.76
N LEU A 147 6.47 -1.21 -4.48
CA LEU A 147 7.48 -1.85 -3.64
C LEU A 147 7.80 -3.28 -4.06
N SER A 148 6.79 -4.06 -4.43
CA SER A 148 6.99 -5.44 -4.89
C SER A 148 7.85 -5.49 -6.16
N ILE A 149 7.67 -4.53 -7.07
CA ILE A 149 8.48 -4.39 -8.28
C ILE A 149 9.89 -3.90 -7.94
N ARG A 150 10.02 -2.89 -7.08
CA ARG A 150 11.30 -2.20 -6.81
C ARG A 150 12.23 -2.90 -5.85
N LEU A 151 11.74 -3.93 -5.18
CA LEU A 151 12.49 -4.75 -4.24
C LEU A 151 12.59 -6.20 -4.72
N ASP A 152 12.39 -6.45 -6.02
CA ASP A 152 12.56 -7.76 -6.68
C ASP A 152 13.95 -8.37 -6.47
N SER A 153 14.98 -7.53 -6.33
CA SER A 153 16.34 -7.97 -5.98
C SER A 153 16.47 -8.54 -4.57
N ARG A 154 15.57 -8.17 -3.64
CA ARG A 154 15.60 -8.59 -2.23
C ARG A 154 14.52 -9.62 -1.89
N TYR A 155 13.33 -9.46 -2.44
CA TYR A 155 12.17 -10.32 -2.19
C TYR A 155 11.73 -10.93 -3.51
N LYS A 156 11.47 -12.24 -3.51
CA LYS A 156 11.02 -12.95 -4.72
C LYS A 156 9.60 -12.59 -5.13
N TYR A 157 8.78 -12.27 -4.14
CA TYR A 157 7.38 -11.87 -4.30
C TYR A 157 6.97 -11.05 -3.07
N ALA A 158 5.85 -10.35 -3.16
CA ALA A 158 5.27 -9.64 -2.04
C ALA A 158 3.80 -10.01 -1.84
N GLN A 159 3.28 -9.72 -0.65
CA GLN A 159 1.93 -10.03 -0.25
C GLN A 159 1.30 -8.81 0.41
N LEU A 160 0.07 -8.50 0.03
CA LEU A 160 -0.75 -7.47 0.68
C LEU A 160 -1.85 -8.15 1.47
N VAL A 161 -1.90 -7.89 2.77
CA VAL A 161 -3.03 -8.27 3.63
C VAL A 161 -3.75 -6.99 4.01
N GLU A 162 -4.96 -6.79 3.50
CA GLU A 162 -5.80 -5.66 3.83
C GLU A 162 -6.88 -6.05 4.83
N ILE A 163 -6.95 -5.24 5.89
CA ILE A 163 -7.82 -5.41 7.03
C ILE A 163 -8.69 -4.16 7.10
N ASN A 164 -9.98 -4.30 6.78
CA ASN A 164 -10.94 -3.22 6.98
C ASN A 164 -11.40 -3.18 8.44
N SER A 165 -11.05 -2.11 9.16
CA SER A 165 -11.32 -1.99 10.58
C SER A 165 -12.82 -1.88 10.92
N HIS A 166 -13.67 -1.30 10.06
CA HIS A 166 -15.12 -1.29 10.27
C HIS A 166 -15.72 -2.71 10.24
N SER A 167 -15.24 -3.55 9.33
CA SER A 167 -15.66 -4.95 9.18
C SER A 167 -15.18 -5.82 10.34
N LEU A 168 -13.96 -5.56 10.84
CA LEU A 168 -13.46 -6.19 12.06
C LEU A 168 -14.37 -5.90 13.26
N PHE A 169 -14.81 -4.67 13.48
CA PHE A 169 -15.55 -4.34 14.71
C PHE A 169 -17.02 -4.74 14.66
N SER A 170 -17.68 -4.62 13.51
CA SER A 170 -19.09 -4.96 13.38
C SER A 170 -19.36 -6.47 13.55
N LYS A 171 -18.50 -7.34 13.02
CA LYS A 171 -18.72 -8.81 13.06
C LYS A 171 -18.11 -9.49 14.30
N TRP A 172 -17.17 -8.86 15.00
CA TRP A 172 -16.32 -9.52 16.01
C TRP A 172 -16.60 -9.05 17.43
N PHE A 173 -17.59 -8.16 17.58
CA PHE A 173 -18.13 -7.76 18.87
C PHE A 173 -18.86 -8.90 19.59
N SER A 174 -19.33 -9.94 18.87
CA SER A 174 -19.98 -11.11 19.48
C SER A 174 -19.04 -12.29 19.77
N GLU A 175 -17.90 -12.44 19.06
CA GLU A 175 -17.07 -13.67 19.07
C GLU A 175 -15.56 -13.49 19.34
N SER A 176 -15.17 -12.49 20.15
CA SER A 176 -13.92 -12.49 20.94
C SER A 176 -12.56 -12.31 20.20
N GLY A 177 -11.57 -11.77 20.92
CA GLY A 177 -10.19 -11.58 20.42
C GLY A 177 -9.45 -12.84 19.91
N LYS A 178 -10.06 -14.03 20.00
CA LYS A 178 -9.55 -15.26 19.39
C LYS A 178 -9.48 -15.17 17.87
N LEU A 179 -10.49 -14.58 17.21
CA LEU A 179 -10.46 -14.38 15.77
C LEU A 179 -9.33 -13.41 15.38
N VAL A 180 -9.11 -12.35 16.17
CA VAL A 180 -8.00 -11.41 15.96
C VAL A 180 -6.68 -12.16 16.05
N GLN A 181 -6.54 -13.01 17.07
CA GLN A 181 -5.36 -13.84 17.21
C GLN A 181 -5.18 -14.79 16.02
N LYS A 182 -6.23 -15.49 15.56
CA LYS A 182 -6.16 -16.39 14.39
C LYS A 182 -5.72 -15.64 13.12
N MET A 183 -6.28 -14.45 12.86
CA MET A 183 -5.89 -13.60 11.73
C MET A 183 -4.41 -13.23 11.77
N PHE A 184 -3.95 -12.71 12.91
CA PHE A 184 -2.55 -12.29 13.05
C PHE A 184 -1.58 -13.47 13.10
N THR A 185 -2.01 -14.67 13.51
CA THR A 185 -1.23 -15.90 13.34
C THR A 185 -0.97 -16.17 11.87
N LYS A 186 -1.98 -16.10 10.99
CA LYS A 186 -1.78 -16.25 9.54
C LYS A 186 -0.81 -15.20 8.98
N ILE A 187 -0.98 -13.93 9.35
CA ILE A 187 -0.05 -12.86 8.95
C ILE A 187 1.38 -13.15 9.42
N THR A 188 1.53 -13.69 10.63
CA THR A 188 2.84 -14.08 11.20
C THR A 188 3.45 -15.26 10.43
N GLU A 189 2.64 -16.23 10.01
CA GLU A 189 3.07 -17.35 9.16
C GLU A 189 3.56 -16.84 7.81
N LEU A 190 2.84 -15.90 7.17
CA LEU A 190 3.27 -15.24 5.94
C LEU A 190 4.59 -14.48 6.14
N ALA A 191 4.72 -13.74 7.25
CA ALA A 191 5.93 -13.01 7.60
C ALA A 191 7.12 -13.94 7.89
N GLY A 192 6.86 -15.21 8.22
CA GLY A 192 7.87 -16.23 8.47
C GLY A 192 8.74 -16.57 7.25
N ASP A 193 8.28 -16.29 6.01
CA ASP A 193 9.11 -16.44 4.81
C ASP A 193 9.98 -15.19 4.58
N PRO A 194 11.31 -15.25 4.80
CA PRO A 194 12.21 -14.11 4.61
C PRO A 194 12.39 -13.71 3.13
N GLN A 195 11.93 -14.53 2.18
CA GLN A 195 11.94 -14.23 0.75
C GLN A 195 10.71 -13.45 0.28
N SER A 196 9.71 -13.28 1.15
CA SER A 196 8.47 -12.54 0.87
C SER A 196 8.44 -11.21 1.62
N LEU A 197 8.04 -10.13 0.94
CA LEU A 197 7.69 -8.86 1.59
C LEU A 197 6.21 -8.89 1.98
N VAL A 198 5.89 -8.74 3.26
CA VAL A 198 4.51 -8.72 3.74
C VAL A 198 4.09 -7.30 4.09
N ILE A 199 3.04 -6.82 3.46
CA ILE A 199 2.49 -5.48 3.66
C ILE A 199 1.12 -5.65 4.33
N VAL A 200 1.00 -5.15 5.55
CA VAL A 200 -0.26 -5.19 6.31
C VAL A 200 -0.91 -3.82 6.21
N LEU A 201 -2.00 -3.73 5.45
CA LEU A 201 -2.81 -2.53 5.32
C LEU A 201 -3.97 -2.59 6.31
N ILE A 202 -4.05 -1.62 7.23
CA ILE A 202 -5.21 -1.41 8.09
C ILE A 202 -5.95 -0.15 7.66
N ASP A 203 -7.11 -0.35 7.06
CA ASP A 203 -7.92 0.73 6.51
C ASP A 203 -8.88 1.29 7.58
N GLU A 204 -9.07 2.60 7.57
CA GLU A 204 -10.05 3.33 8.41
C GLU A 204 -9.80 3.22 9.93
N VAL A 205 -8.55 3.33 10.38
CA VAL A 205 -8.17 3.11 11.79
C VAL A 205 -8.90 4.01 12.80
N GLU A 206 -9.55 5.08 12.36
CA GLU A 206 -10.45 5.87 13.22
C GLU A 206 -11.60 5.06 13.83
N SER A 207 -12.04 3.98 13.19
CA SER A 207 -13.09 3.12 13.73
C SER A 207 -12.63 2.46 15.04
N LEU A 208 -11.34 2.11 15.13
CA LEU A 208 -10.67 1.58 16.32
C LEU A 208 -10.66 2.61 17.45
N THR A 209 -10.32 3.85 17.10
CA THR A 209 -10.27 4.99 18.05
C THR A 209 -11.65 5.25 18.64
N ARG A 210 -12.68 5.36 17.79
CA ARG A 210 -14.04 5.67 18.22
C ARG A 210 -14.62 4.57 19.11
N ALA A 211 -14.33 3.31 18.80
CA ALA A 211 -14.73 2.18 19.63
C ALA A 211 -14.06 2.22 21.01
N ARG A 212 -12.81 2.68 21.09
CA ARG A 212 -12.07 2.86 22.34
C ARG A 212 -12.63 4.04 23.16
N GLU A 213 -12.88 5.18 22.54
CA GLU A 213 -13.41 6.39 23.20
C GLU A 213 -14.85 6.23 23.69
N SER A 214 -15.73 5.61 22.90
CA SER A 214 -17.13 5.38 23.29
C SER A 214 -17.25 4.51 24.55
N SER A 215 -16.29 3.61 24.73
CA SER A 215 -16.23 2.66 25.85
C SER A 215 -15.69 3.29 27.13
N LEU A 216 -14.79 4.27 27.04
CA LEU A 216 -14.23 4.99 28.19
C LEU A 216 -15.26 5.91 28.87
N ASN A 217 -16.32 6.29 28.16
CA ASN A 217 -17.42 7.09 28.67
C ASN A 217 -18.58 6.24 29.26
N GLY A 218 -18.46 4.90 29.21
CA GLY A 218 -19.39 3.94 29.82
C GLY A 218 -18.85 3.34 31.13
N ALA A 219 -19.73 2.73 31.94
CA ALA A 219 -19.40 2.24 33.28
C ALA A 219 -18.56 0.94 33.32
N ASP A 220 -18.34 0.28 32.17
CA ASP A 220 -17.50 -0.93 32.03
C ASP A 220 -16.54 -0.77 30.85
N PRO A 221 -15.26 -1.21 30.95
CA PRO A 221 -14.36 -1.25 29.80
C PRO A 221 -14.90 -2.29 28.83
N SER A 222 -15.63 -1.80 27.83
CA SER A 222 -16.33 -2.63 26.85
C SER A 222 -15.36 -3.57 26.13
N ASP A 223 -15.84 -4.72 25.69
CA ASP A 223 -15.08 -5.69 24.91
C ASP A 223 -14.36 -5.08 23.70
N ALA A 224 -14.84 -3.94 23.18
CA ALA A 224 -14.18 -3.21 22.12
C ALA A 224 -12.77 -2.71 22.51
N VAL A 225 -12.56 -2.22 23.74
CA VAL A 225 -11.23 -1.77 24.19
C VAL A 225 -10.25 -2.94 24.24
N ARG A 226 -10.72 -4.11 24.68
CA ARG A 226 -9.91 -5.34 24.72
C ARG A 226 -9.51 -5.78 23.31
N VAL A 227 -10.44 -5.72 22.36
CA VAL A 227 -10.19 -6.06 20.96
C VAL A 227 -9.19 -5.08 20.34
N VAL A 228 -9.35 -3.76 20.54
CA VAL A 228 -8.38 -2.75 20.05
C VAL A 228 -6.97 -3.01 20.61
N ASN A 229 -6.85 -3.25 21.93
CA ASN A 229 -5.56 -3.54 22.54
C ASN A 229 -4.95 -4.85 22.02
N ALA A 230 -5.78 -5.87 21.74
CA ALA A 230 -5.33 -7.11 21.12
C ALA A 230 -4.77 -6.86 19.72
N VAL A 231 -5.46 -6.09 18.87
CA VAL A 231 -4.99 -5.71 17.53
C VAL A 231 -3.65 -4.97 17.61
N LEU A 232 -3.54 -3.95 18.48
CA LEU A 232 -2.30 -3.19 18.67
C LEU A 232 -1.14 -4.09 19.13
N THR A 233 -1.41 -5.00 20.07
CA THR A 233 -0.40 -5.96 20.57
C THR A 233 0.07 -6.87 19.44
N GLN A 234 -0.84 -7.37 18.61
CA GLN A 234 -0.48 -8.24 17.49
C GLN A 234 0.30 -7.48 16.41
N LEU A 235 -0.05 -6.24 16.12
CA LEU A 235 0.75 -5.39 15.21
C LEU A 235 2.18 -5.22 15.71
N ASP A 236 2.36 -5.00 17.01
CA ASP A 236 3.69 -4.89 17.61
C ASP A 236 4.49 -6.20 17.49
N GLN A 237 3.83 -7.37 17.47
CA GLN A 237 4.49 -8.66 17.22
C GLN A 237 4.89 -8.84 15.76
N VAL A 238 3.97 -8.62 14.83
CA VAL A 238 4.23 -8.76 13.38
C VAL A 238 5.29 -7.76 12.93
N ASN A 239 5.33 -6.56 13.52
CA ASN A 239 6.35 -5.56 13.23
C ASN A 239 7.80 -5.97 13.60
N LYS A 240 7.99 -7.03 14.39
CA LYS A 240 9.34 -7.53 14.70
C LYS A 240 10.01 -8.19 13.49
N TYR A 241 9.23 -8.68 12.54
CA TYR A 241 9.73 -9.36 11.35
C TYR A 241 10.37 -8.34 10.39
N PRO A 242 11.59 -8.60 9.87
CA PRO A 242 12.33 -7.62 9.10
C PRO A 242 11.69 -7.30 7.74
N ASN A 243 10.89 -8.22 7.22
CA ASN A 243 10.19 -8.20 5.94
C ASN A 243 8.72 -7.76 6.04
N VAL A 244 8.30 -7.17 7.17
CA VAL A 244 6.94 -6.65 7.36
C VAL A 244 6.92 -5.13 7.29
N LEU A 245 6.04 -4.57 6.47
CA LEU A 245 5.65 -3.16 6.48
C LEU A 245 4.19 -3.01 6.92
N ILE A 246 3.92 -2.10 7.85
CA ILE A 246 2.54 -1.79 8.27
C ILE A 246 2.15 -0.44 7.67
N VAL A 247 1.02 -0.39 6.99
CA VAL A 247 0.46 0.84 6.41
C VAL A 247 -0.95 1.01 6.93
N THR A 248 -1.29 2.21 7.39
CA THR A 248 -2.58 2.51 8.01
C THR A 248 -3.19 3.73 7.37
N THR A 249 -4.51 3.76 7.24
CA THR A 249 -5.25 4.93 6.73
C THR A 249 -6.21 5.48 7.77
N SER A 250 -6.43 6.79 7.78
CA SER A 250 -7.51 7.39 8.56
C SER A 250 -8.24 8.52 7.85
N ASN A 251 -9.58 8.55 7.95
CA ASN A 251 -10.39 9.65 7.41
C ASN A 251 -10.49 10.87 8.32
N ILE A 252 -9.95 10.82 9.54
CA ILE A 252 -10.01 11.93 10.50
C ILE A 252 -8.87 12.92 10.23
N SER A 253 -9.23 14.19 9.99
CA SER A 253 -8.28 15.31 9.86
C SER A 253 -7.89 15.94 11.21
N GLY A 254 -8.54 15.55 12.30
CA GLY A 254 -8.33 16.03 13.67
C GLY A 254 -7.67 14.99 14.59
N THR A 255 -8.43 14.41 15.52
CA THR A 255 -7.95 13.47 16.54
C THR A 255 -7.86 12.03 16.00
N ILE A 256 -6.65 11.62 15.62
CA ILE A 256 -6.30 10.22 15.35
C ILE A 256 -5.91 9.55 16.67
N ASP A 257 -6.14 8.23 16.83
CA ASP A 257 -5.68 7.50 18.03
C ASP A 257 -4.17 7.75 18.27
N LEU A 258 -3.82 8.20 19.48
CA LEU A 258 -2.44 8.31 19.90
C LEU A 258 -1.68 6.98 19.71
N ALA A 259 -2.33 5.83 19.84
CA ALA A 259 -1.67 4.53 19.70
C ALA A 259 -1.09 4.28 18.31
N PHE A 260 -1.78 4.69 17.24
CA PHE A 260 -1.27 4.56 15.86
C PHE A 260 -0.29 5.69 15.53
N VAL A 261 -0.59 6.89 16.01
CA VAL A 261 0.26 8.07 15.85
C VAL A 261 1.63 7.86 16.50
N ASP A 262 1.71 7.30 17.70
CA ASP A 262 2.99 7.08 18.40
C ASP A 262 3.83 5.97 17.76
N ARG A 263 3.19 5.02 17.06
CA ARG A 263 3.86 3.94 16.35
C ARG A 263 4.36 4.34 14.96
N ALA A 264 3.69 5.30 14.32
CA ALA A 264 4.00 5.68 12.94
C ALA A 264 5.30 6.47 12.82
N ASP A 265 6.23 5.98 11.99
CA ASP A 265 7.42 6.74 11.61
C ASP A 265 7.06 7.89 10.66
N ILE A 266 6.09 7.67 9.78
CA ILE A 266 5.53 8.68 8.88
C ILE A 266 4.06 8.90 9.19
N LYS A 267 3.72 10.19 9.33
CA LYS A 267 2.35 10.71 9.42
C LYS A 267 2.16 11.64 8.24
N GLN A 268 1.47 11.15 7.22
CA GLN A 268 1.34 11.87 5.98
C GLN A 268 -0.11 12.31 5.78
N TYR A 269 -0.31 13.62 5.77
CA TYR A 269 -1.60 14.20 5.45
C TYR A 269 -1.86 14.16 3.94
N ILE A 270 -3.02 13.66 3.54
CA ILE A 270 -3.53 13.66 2.17
C ILE A 270 -4.74 14.59 2.08
N GLY A 271 -4.52 15.78 1.56
CA GLY A 271 -5.55 16.79 1.36
C GLY A 271 -6.41 16.53 0.12
N LEU A 272 -7.40 17.41 -0.06
CA LEU A 272 -8.13 17.50 -1.33
C LEU A 272 -7.18 17.98 -2.44
N PRO A 273 -7.34 17.48 -3.69
CA PRO A 273 -6.48 17.86 -4.79
C PRO A 273 -6.66 19.35 -5.14
N SER A 274 -5.57 20.02 -5.51
CA SER A 274 -5.64 21.38 -6.06
C SER A 274 -6.32 21.39 -7.43
N ARG A 275 -6.62 22.60 -7.93
CA ARG A 275 -7.15 22.77 -9.30
C ARG A 275 -6.23 22.18 -10.37
N ALA A 276 -4.91 22.20 -10.15
CA ALA A 276 -3.96 21.62 -11.09
C ALA A 276 -4.05 20.09 -11.10
N ALA A 277 -4.09 19.46 -9.92
CA ALA A 277 -4.30 18.02 -9.80
C ALA A 277 -5.66 17.59 -10.37
N ILE A 278 -6.74 18.34 -10.08
CA ILE A 278 -8.08 18.08 -10.64
C ILE A 278 -8.06 18.15 -12.18
N TYR A 279 -7.39 19.15 -12.75
CA TYR A 279 -7.24 19.26 -14.21
C TYR A 279 -6.54 18.03 -14.79
N GLN A 280 -5.46 17.56 -14.17
CA GLN A 280 -4.73 16.37 -14.63
C GLN A 280 -5.58 15.11 -14.53
N ILE A 281 -6.38 14.96 -13.46
CA ILE A 281 -7.34 13.85 -13.31
C ILE A 281 -8.37 13.88 -14.44
N TYR A 282 -8.97 15.03 -14.73
CA TYR A 282 -9.92 15.11 -15.86
C TYR A 282 -9.24 14.88 -17.21
N TYR A 283 -8.02 15.38 -17.38
CA TYR A 283 -7.25 15.17 -18.59
C TYR A 283 -6.97 13.68 -18.84
N SER A 284 -6.58 12.92 -17.81
CA SER A 284 -6.37 11.47 -17.92
C SER A 284 -7.67 10.73 -18.24
N CYS A 285 -8.79 11.07 -17.58
CA CYS A 285 -10.10 10.47 -17.88
C CYS A 285 -10.53 10.73 -19.34
N ILE A 286 -10.38 11.97 -19.84
CA ILE A 286 -10.73 12.32 -21.21
C ILE A 286 -9.85 11.55 -22.21
N ASN A 287 -8.55 11.44 -21.95
CA ASN A 287 -7.65 10.68 -22.80
C ASN A 287 -7.99 9.20 -22.82
N GLU A 288 -8.39 8.63 -21.69
CA GLU A 288 -8.85 7.25 -21.64
C GLU A 288 -10.13 7.06 -22.46
N MET A 289 -11.10 7.97 -22.36
CA MET A 289 -12.31 7.95 -23.19
C MET A 289 -12.00 8.09 -24.69
N LYS A 290 -10.98 8.88 -25.06
CA LYS A 290 -10.49 8.95 -26.45
C LYS A 290 -9.86 7.64 -26.90
N ARG A 291 -9.05 7.00 -26.04
CA ARG A 291 -8.38 5.73 -26.32
C ARG A 291 -9.38 4.63 -26.67
N VAL A 292 -10.50 4.56 -25.93
CA VAL A 292 -11.59 3.60 -26.20
C VAL A 292 -12.58 4.09 -27.27
N SER A 293 -12.29 5.20 -27.95
CA SER A 293 -13.16 5.84 -28.96
C SER A 293 -14.59 6.19 -28.49
N PHE A 294 -14.81 6.28 -27.18
CA PHE A 294 -16.14 6.53 -26.60
C PHE A 294 -16.66 7.92 -26.93
N LEU A 295 -15.78 8.93 -26.99
CA LEU A 295 -16.17 10.30 -27.34
C LEU A 295 -16.65 10.46 -28.78
N TYR A 296 -16.26 9.57 -29.69
CA TYR A 296 -16.75 9.55 -31.07
C TYR A 296 -18.11 8.86 -31.21
N PHE A 297 -18.59 8.19 -30.15
CA PHE A 297 -19.89 7.53 -30.11
C PHE A 297 -20.99 8.43 -29.55
N ILE A 298 -20.63 9.47 -28.79
CA ILE A 298 -21.56 10.39 -28.10
C ILE A 298 -21.91 11.61 -28.96
N PHE A 299 -21.04 11.99 -29.90
CA PHE A 299 -21.21 13.13 -30.82
C PHE A 299 -21.26 12.65 -32.26
#